data_AF-A0A5N5TNE4-F1
#
_entry.id   AF-A0A5N5TNE4-F1
#
_cell.length_a   1.000
_cell.length_b   1.000
_cell.length_c   1.000
_cell.angle_alpha   90.00
_cell.angle_beta   90.00
_cell.angle_gamma   90.00
#
_symmetry.space_group_name_H-M   'P 1'
#
loop_
_entity.id
_entity.type
_entity.pdbx_description
1 polymer ?
#
loop_
_entity_poly.entity_id
_entity_poly.type
_entity_poly.pdbx_seq_one_letter_code
_entity_poly.pdbx_strand_id
1 'polypeptide(L)'
;MFKAILMFFLALVFSSNLANAGGISKEECERKGGKYCPGPKIKVCYLILKEEVSSFEEAADLCDKYDAELPGYSIKDYVNFLNCTKLPWEFPFNIFERNPLPTKNKCLVSTVVGVAEYTTLNRCSIEGKAKVMCEIPL
;
A
#
# COMPACT_ATOMS: atom_id res chain seq x y z
N MET A 1 16.32 -15.32 -41.43
CA MET A 1 16.34 -14.00 -40.75
C MET A 1 15.05 -13.68 -40.00
N PHE A 2 13.86 -13.83 -40.61
CA PHE A 2 12.57 -13.49 -39.97
C PHE A 2 12.28 -14.26 -38.66
N LYS A 3 12.67 -15.55 -38.59
CA LYS A 3 12.56 -16.37 -37.36
C LYS A 3 13.37 -15.84 -36.17
N ALA A 4 14.53 -15.22 -36.41
CA ALA A 4 15.39 -14.69 -35.34
C ALA A 4 14.83 -13.37 -34.78
N ILE A 5 14.27 -12.53 -35.65
CA ILE A 5 13.63 -11.27 -35.27
C ILE A 5 12.38 -11.52 -34.41
N LEU A 6 11.55 -12.50 -34.79
CA LEU A 6 10.36 -12.89 -34.02
C LEU A 6 10.71 -13.43 -32.62
N MET A 7 11.78 -14.21 -32.50
CA MET A 7 12.26 -14.69 -31.19
C MET A 7 12.77 -13.55 -30.31
N PHE A 8 13.41 -12.52 -30.89
CA PHE A 8 13.85 -11.34 -30.13
C PHE A 8 12.66 -10.53 -29.59
N PHE A 9 11.59 -10.34 -30.38
CA PHE A 9 10.39 -9.66 -29.91
C PHE A 9 9.67 -10.45 -28.80
N LEU A 10 9.57 -11.77 -28.93
CA LEU A 10 9.01 -12.62 -27.87
C LEU A 10 9.85 -12.52 -26.60
N ALA A 11 11.19 -12.64 -26.68
CA ALA A 11 12.07 -12.51 -25.52
C ALA A 11 11.97 -11.13 -24.86
N LEU A 12 11.94 -10.05 -25.64
CA LEU A 12 11.75 -8.68 -25.12
C LEU A 12 10.39 -8.51 -24.44
N VAL A 13 9.30 -9.03 -25.02
CA VAL A 13 7.96 -8.96 -24.42
C VAL A 13 7.86 -9.82 -23.16
N PHE A 14 8.53 -10.97 -23.10
CA PHE A 14 8.60 -11.80 -21.89
C PHE A 14 9.47 -11.15 -20.81
N SER A 15 10.58 -10.49 -21.15
CA SER A 15 11.41 -9.75 -20.20
C SER A 15 10.69 -8.53 -19.62
N SER A 16 9.89 -7.81 -20.43
CA SER A 16 9.08 -6.68 -19.94
C SER A 16 7.93 -7.11 -19.03
N ASN A 17 7.34 -8.28 -19.26
CA ASN A 17 6.26 -8.81 -18.42
C ASN A 17 6.78 -9.45 -17.12
N LEU A 18 8.02 -9.94 -17.10
CA LEU A 18 8.66 -10.43 -15.87
C LEU A 18 9.04 -9.31 -14.90
N ALA A 19 9.17 -8.06 -15.37
CA ALA A 19 9.45 -6.90 -14.52
C ALA A 19 8.29 -6.55 -13.57
N ASN A 20 7.07 -7.03 -13.85
CA ASN A 20 5.89 -6.82 -12.99
C ASN A 20 5.66 -7.93 -11.94
N ALA A 21 6.60 -8.88 -11.80
CA ALA A 21 6.48 -9.98 -10.83
C ALA A 21 7.46 -9.87 -9.64
N GLY A 22 8.31 -8.84 -9.60
CA GLY A 22 9.23 -8.59 -8.50
C GLY A 22 8.78 -7.34 -7.75
N GLY A 23 8.45 -7.47 -6.46
CA GLY A 23 8.17 -6.31 -5.66
C GLY A 23 9.40 -5.42 -5.48
N ILE A 24 9.20 -4.30 -4.80
CA ILE A 24 10.19 -3.21 -4.74
C ILE A 24 11.45 -3.62 -3.95
N SER A 25 12.64 -3.20 -4.41
CA SER A 25 13.89 -3.44 -3.66
C SER A 25 13.96 -2.55 -2.41
N LYS A 26 14.87 -2.87 -1.49
CA LYS A 26 15.07 -2.05 -0.28
C LYS A 26 15.51 -0.64 -0.65
N GLU A 27 16.51 -0.53 -1.53
CA GLU A 27 17.07 0.74 -1.96
C GLU A 27 16.02 1.61 -2.65
N GLU A 28 15.18 1.01 -3.48
CA GLU A 28 14.09 1.71 -4.18
C GLU A 28 12.98 2.14 -3.22
N CYS A 29 12.64 1.30 -2.24
CA CYS A 29 11.69 1.65 -1.18
C CYS A 29 12.17 2.87 -0.38
N GLU A 30 13.43 2.83 0.08
CA GLU A 30 14.04 3.93 0.85
C GLU A 30 14.18 5.21 -0.01
N ARG A 31 14.49 5.08 -1.31
CA ARG A 31 14.54 6.21 -2.25
C ARG A 31 13.19 6.89 -2.42
N LYS A 32 12.08 6.14 -2.38
CA LYS A 32 10.71 6.67 -2.38
C LYS A 32 10.29 7.26 -1.02
N GLY A 33 11.16 7.22 -0.01
CA GLY A 33 10.89 7.69 1.35
C GLY A 33 10.12 6.68 2.20
N GLY A 34 10.03 5.44 1.75
CA GLY A 34 9.32 4.37 2.43
C GLY A 34 10.19 3.63 3.44
N LYS A 35 9.53 2.84 4.28
CA LYS A 35 10.17 1.93 5.22
C LYS A 35 10.06 0.50 4.73
N TYR A 36 11.21 -0.08 4.41
CA TYR A 36 11.31 -1.45 3.96
C TYR A 36 11.13 -2.43 5.13
N CYS A 37 10.10 -3.26 5.07
CA CYS A 37 9.72 -4.19 6.12
C CYS A 37 9.74 -5.64 5.62
N PRO A 38 10.85 -6.38 5.84
CA PRO A 38 10.97 -7.77 5.43
C PRO A 38 10.23 -8.68 6.42
N GLY A 39 8.91 -8.80 6.28
CA GLY A 39 8.12 -9.76 7.05
C GLY A 39 8.33 -11.20 6.55
N PRO A 40 8.12 -12.21 7.41
CA PRO A 40 8.28 -13.62 7.04
C PRO A 40 7.23 -14.13 6.04
N LYS A 41 6.12 -13.41 5.87
CA LYS A 41 5.01 -13.78 4.97
C LYS A 41 4.59 -12.67 4.02
N ILE A 42 4.59 -11.42 4.49
CA ILE A 42 4.29 -10.25 3.67
C ILE A 42 5.44 -9.29 3.84
N LYS A 43 6.08 -9.01 2.71
CA LYS A 43 7.16 -8.05 2.60
C LYS A 43 6.53 -6.80 1.98
N VAL A 44 6.63 -5.68 2.68
CA VAL A 44 5.98 -4.43 2.27
C VAL A 44 6.96 -3.27 2.41
N CYS A 45 6.92 -2.34 1.46
CA CYS A 45 7.42 -0.99 1.64
C CYS A 45 6.26 -0.10 2.12
N TYR A 46 6.35 0.42 3.34
CA TYR A 46 5.35 1.34 3.88
C TYR A 46 5.71 2.79 3.58
N LEU A 47 4.80 3.53 2.96
CA LEU A 47 4.92 4.96 2.74
C LEU A 47 3.96 5.67 3.68
N ILE A 48 4.50 6.59 4.49
CA ILE A 48 3.70 7.46 5.35
C ILE A 48 3.77 8.86 4.76
N LEU A 49 2.67 9.29 4.14
CA LEU A 49 2.60 10.57 3.46
C LEU A 49 2.23 11.69 4.46
N LYS A 50 2.61 12.92 4.14
CA LYS A 50 2.35 14.09 5.00
C LYS A 50 0.94 14.66 4.76
N GLU A 51 0.42 14.41 3.58
CA GLU A 51 -0.88 14.80 3.11
C GLU A 51 -1.98 14.15 3.95
N GLU A 52 -3.08 14.87 4.08
CA GLU A 52 -4.30 14.37 4.69
C GLU A 52 -5.47 14.58 3.75
N VAL A 53 -6.37 13.61 3.73
CA VAL A 53 -7.46 13.53 2.74
C VAL A 53 -8.80 13.30 3.43
N SER A 54 -9.88 13.61 2.73
CA SER A 54 -11.24 13.42 3.25
C SER A 54 -12.00 12.32 2.52
N SER A 55 -11.41 11.75 1.46
CA SER A 55 -12.00 10.64 0.70
C SER A 55 -11.01 9.51 0.41
N PHE A 56 -11.57 8.33 0.19
CA PHE A 56 -10.85 7.13 -0.24
C PHE A 56 -10.16 7.33 -1.60
N GLU A 57 -10.84 8.00 -2.53
CA GLU A 57 -10.31 8.25 -3.88
C GLU A 57 -9.08 9.16 -3.84
N GLU A 58 -9.14 10.27 -3.09
CA GLU A 58 -7.96 11.12 -2.87
C GLU A 58 -6.79 10.34 -2.23
N ALA A 59 -7.09 9.46 -1.27
CA ALA A 59 -6.06 8.63 -0.64
C ALA A 59 -5.44 7.64 -1.65
N ALA A 60 -6.27 6.99 -2.47
CA ALA A 60 -5.83 6.06 -3.50
C ALA A 60 -5.00 6.75 -4.58
N ASP A 61 -5.45 7.90 -5.08
CA ASP A 61 -4.75 8.71 -6.07
C ASP A 61 -3.39 9.20 -5.55
N LEU A 62 -3.28 9.50 -4.25
CA LEU A 62 -2.00 9.82 -3.62
C LEU A 62 -1.05 8.62 -3.59
N CYS A 63 -1.55 7.43 -3.25
CA CYS A 63 -0.73 6.21 -3.26
C CYS A 63 -0.30 5.81 -4.67
N ASP A 64 -1.17 5.95 -5.67
CA ASP A 64 -0.91 5.60 -7.08
C ASP A 64 0.27 6.39 -7.66
N LYS A 65 0.46 7.66 -7.25
CA LYS A 65 1.64 8.48 -7.62
C LYS A 65 2.98 7.86 -7.22
N TYR A 66 2.98 6.91 -6.29
CA TYR A 66 4.17 6.21 -5.81
C TYR A 66 4.24 4.76 -6.33
N ASP A 67 3.37 4.36 -7.25
CA ASP A 67 3.15 2.95 -7.64
C ASP A 67 2.77 2.09 -6.43
N ALA A 68 2.00 2.67 -5.50
CA ALA A 68 1.60 2.07 -4.23
C ALA A 68 0.08 1.95 -4.12
N GLU A 69 -0.36 1.12 -3.19
CA GLU A 69 -1.78 0.89 -2.92
C GLU A 69 -2.12 1.32 -1.49
N LEU A 70 -3.39 1.61 -1.22
CA LEU A 70 -3.85 1.75 0.17
C LEU A 70 -3.65 0.43 0.92
N PRO A 71 -3.41 0.46 2.24
CA PRO A 71 -3.19 -0.74 3.02
C PRO A 71 -4.39 -1.68 2.97
N GLY A 72 -4.12 -2.98 2.90
CA GLY A 72 -5.12 -4.01 3.15
C GLY A 72 -5.04 -4.45 4.61
N TYR A 73 -6.12 -4.31 5.39
CA TYR A 73 -6.04 -4.68 6.80
C TYR A 73 -5.90 -6.19 7.00
N SER A 74 -4.82 -6.58 7.65
CA SER A 74 -4.54 -7.96 8.07
C SER A 74 -3.81 -7.95 9.42
N ILE A 75 -4.35 -8.68 10.38
CA ILE A 75 -3.83 -8.71 11.77
C ILE A 75 -2.37 -9.18 11.80
N LYS A 76 -2.01 -10.13 10.94
CA LYS A 76 -0.62 -10.65 10.86
C LYS A 76 0.34 -9.57 10.38
N ASP A 77 -0.12 -8.76 9.43
CA ASP A 77 0.69 -7.71 8.83
C ASP A 77 0.77 -6.49 9.74
N TYR A 78 -0.27 -6.23 10.53
CA TYR A 78 -0.27 -5.16 11.51
C TYR A 78 0.79 -5.34 12.59
N VAL A 79 0.99 -6.55 13.12
CA VAL A 79 2.07 -6.82 14.10
C VAL A 79 3.45 -6.62 13.47
N ASN A 80 3.64 -7.09 12.24
CA ASN A 80 4.89 -6.90 11.50
C ASN A 80 5.14 -5.41 11.23
N PHE A 81 4.10 -4.68 10.81
CA PHE A 81 4.11 -3.25 10.63
C PHE A 81 4.51 -2.53 11.91
N LEU A 82 3.92 -2.84 13.08
CA LEU A 82 4.28 -2.20 14.34
C LEU A 82 5.71 -2.49 14.81
N ASN A 83 6.24 -3.67 14.50
CA ASN A 83 7.64 -4.00 14.83
C ASN A 83 8.63 -3.29 13.89
N CYS A 84 8.26 -3.18 12.61
CA CYS A 84 9.12 -2.56 11.62
C CYS A 84 9.01 -1.03 11.64
N THR A 85 7.80 -0.49 11.67
CA THR A 85 7.42 0.91 11.60
C THR A 85 6.83 1.35 12.94
N LYS A 86 7.00 2.63 13.28
CA LYS A 86 6.24 3.26 14.37
C LYS A 86 5.21 4.18 13.74
N LEU A 87 3.96 4.11 14.19
CA LEU A 87 2.94 5.08 13.81
C LEU A 87 3.41 6.48 14.26
N PRO A 88 3.58 7.44 13.35
CA PRO A 88 4.11 8.75 13.70
C PRO A 88 3.02 9.74 14.15
N TRP A 89 1.75 9.32 14.13
CA TRP A 89 0.60 10.16 14.44
C TRP A 89 0.09 9.91 15.85
N GLU A 90 -0.39 10.97 16.48
CA GLU A 90 -1.11 10.87 17.75
C GLU A 90 -2.51 10.28 17.54
N PHE A 91 -2.97 9.47 18.49
CA PHE A 91 -4.31 8.93 18.49
C PHE A 91 -5.33 9.97 19.00
N PRO A 92 -6.59 9.94 18.51
CA PRO A 92 -7.09 9.09 17.44
C PRO A 92 -6.83 9.66 16.05
N PHE A 93 -6.69 8.79 15.05
CA PHE A 93 -6.61 9.20 13.65
C PHE A 93 -7.38 8.26 12.73
N ASN A 94 -7.77 8.76 11.55
CA ASN A 94 -8.43 7.97 10.52
C ASN A 94 -7.44 7.56 9.43
N ILE A 95 -7.60 6.38 8.87
CA ILE A 95 -6.91 5.91 7.66
C ILE A 95 -7.92 5.27 6.70
N PHE A 96 -7.72 5.44 5.40
CA PHE A 96 -8.47 4.69 4.40
C PHE A 96 -7.75 3.39 4.06
N GLU A 97 -8.51 2.32 3.89
CA GLU A 97 -7.99 0.97 3.66
C GLU A 97 -8.75 0.30 2.52
N ARG A 98 -8.07 -0.56 1.76
CA ARG A 98 -8.73 -1.40 0.76
C ARG A 98 -9.54 -2.47 1.47
N ASN A 99 -10.73 -2.74 0.95
CA ASN A 99 -11.50 -3.89 1.39
C ASN A 99 -10.89 -5.19 0.83
N PRO A 100 -10.37 -6.11 1.67
CA PRO A 100 -9.80 -7.37 1.18
C PRO A 100 -10.89 -8.37 0.75
N LEU A 101 -12.16 -8.12 1.09
CA LEU A 101 -13.27 -9.00 0.76
C LEU A 101 -13.87 -8.64 -0.61
N PRO A 102 -14.31 -9.64 -1.40
CA PRO A 102 -14.93 -9.43 -2.71
C PRO A 102 -16.36 -8.88 -2.57
N THR A 103 -16.51 -7.68 -2.02
CA THR A 103 -17.80 -7.03 -1.79
C THR A 103 -18.01 -5.86 -2.75
N LYS A 104 -19.28 -5.42 -2.89
CA LYS A 104 -19.62 -4.26 -3.73
C LYS A 104 -19.00 -2.95 -3.24
N ASN A 105 -18.78 -2.84 -1.92
CA ASN A 105 -18.22 -1.66 -1.30
C ASN A 105 -16.70 -1.80 -1.14
N LYS A 106 -15.96 -0.98 -1.88
CA LYS A 106 -14.49 -1.11 -1.98
C LYS A 106 -13.72 -0.34 -0.90
N CYS A 107 -14.35 0.65 -0.27
CA CYS A 107 -13.70 1.60 0.62
C CYS A 107 -13.96 1.27 2.09
N LEU A 108 -12.90 1.28 2.89
CA LEU A 108 -12.97 1.21 4.34
C LEU A 108 -12.29 2.45 4.91
N VAL A 109 -12.81 2.94 6.03
CA VAL A 109 -12.11 3.90 6.89
C VAL A 109 -11.95 3.28 8.27
N SER A 110 -10.72 3.23 8.76
CA SER A 110 -10.39 2.76 10.09
C SER A 110 -10.03 3.96 10.97
N THR A 111 -10.75 4.13 12.08
CA THR A 111 -10.39 5.07 13.15
C THR A 111 -9.55 4.31 14.16
N VAL A 112 -8.26 4.61 14.22
CA VAL A 112 -7.32 4.03 15.17
C VAL A 112 -7.29 4.90 16.42
N VAL A 113 -7.71 4.35 17.55
CA VAL A 113 -7.80 5.07 18.85
C VAL A 113 -6.69 4.66 19.82
N GLY A 114 -6.01 3.55 19.54
CA GLY A 114 -4.81 3.10 20.24
C GLY A 114 -4.10 1.99 19.47
N VAL A 115 -2.95 1.55 19.96
CA VAL A 115 -2.12 0.54 19.27
C VAL A 115 -2.89 -0.75 18.97
N ALA A 116 -3.80 -1.18 19.85
CA ALA A 116 -4.60 -2.39 19.68
C ALA A 116 -6.10 -2.11 19.52
N GLU A 117 -6.50 -0.85 19.37
CA GLU A 117 -7.90 -0.44 19.38
C GLU A 117 -8.20 0.42 18.16
N TYR A 118 -9.11 -0.07 17.32
CA TYR A 118 -9.55 0.62 16.11
C TYR A 118 -10.98 0.19 15.79
N THR A 119 -11.66 1.03 15.02
CA THR A 119 -12.98 0.72 14.45
C THR A 119 -12.92 0.90 12.96
N THR A 120 -13.50 -0.03 12.20
CA THR A 120 -13.53 0.04 10.74
C THR A 120 -14.96 0.20 10.27
N LEU A 121 -15.19 1.23 9.44
CA LEU A 121 -16.49 1.54 8.86
C LEU A 121 -16.41 1.52 7.34
N ASN A 122 -17.52 1.17 6.72
CA ASN A 122 -17.68 1.21 5.28
C ASN A 122 -18.09 2.62 4.84
N ARG A 123 -17.09 3.49 4.65
CA ARG A 123 -17.29 4.88 4.21
C ARG A 123 -16.18 5.26 3.23
N CYS A 124 -16.57 5.89 2.12
CA CYS A 124 -15.61 6.41 1.14
C CYS A 124 -15.21 7.87 1.43
N SER A 125 -15.86 8.52 2.39
CA SER A 125 -15.55 9.89 2.78
C SER A 125 -15.86 10.13 4.26
N ILE A 126 -15.20 11.13 4.82
CA ILE A 126 -15.40 11.61 6.20
C ILE A 126 -15.41 13.14 6.22
N GLU A 127 -16.07 13.74 7.22
CA GLU A 127 -16.06 15.20 7.40
C GLU A 127 -14.68 15.72 7.83
N GLY A 128 -13.91 14.89 8.53
CA GLY A 128 -12.57 15.21 9.00
C GLY A 128 -11.47 14.90 7.99
N LYS A 129 -10.26 14.73 8.53
CA LYS A 129 -9.07 14.37 7.77
C LYS A 129 -8.56 12.99 8.18
N ALA A 130 -8.18 12.21 7.18
CA ALA A 130 -7.53 10.92 7.32
C ALA A 130 -6.06 11.07 6.97
N LYS A 131 -5.23 10.37 7.74
CA LYS A 131 -3.83 10.17 7.44
C LYS A 131 -3.70 9.22 6.25
N VAL A 132 -2.65 9.41 5.46
CA VAL A 132 -2.41 8.59 4.27
C VAL A 132 -1.22 7.68 4.51
N MET A 133 -1.49 6.39 4.46
CA MET A 133 -0.50 5.32 4.46
C MET A 133 -0.67 4.54 3.16
N CYS A 134 0.44 4.15 2.54
CA CYS A 134 0.45 3.33 1.34
C CYS A 134 1.40 2.14 1.51
N GLU A 135 1.15 1.08 0.75
CA GLU A 135 1.91 -0.16 0.74
C GLU A 135 2.34 -0.48 -0.69
N ILE A 136 3.61 -0.84 -0.86
CA ILE A 136 4.11 -1.46 -2.08
C ILE A 136 4.57 -2.88 -1.72
N PRO A 137 4.00 -3.93 -2.31
CA PRO A 137 4.49 -5.30 -2.12
C PRO A 137 5.97 -5.45 -2.53
N LEU A 138 6.75 -6.25 -1.78
CA LEU A 138 8.15 -6.62 -2.09
C LEU A 138 8.25 -8.04 -2.67
#